data_AF-W4LHY4-F1
#
_entry.id   AF-W4LHY4-F1
#
_cell.length_a   1.000
_cell.length_b   1.000
_cell.length_c   1.000
_cell.angle_alpha   90.00
_cell.angle_beta   90.00
_cell.angle_gamma   90.00
#
_symmetry.space_group_name_H-M   'P 1'
#
loop_
_entity.id
_entity.type
_entity.pdbx_description
1 polymer ?
#
loop_
_entity_poly.entity_id
_entity_poly.type
_entity_poly.pdbx_seq_one_letter_code
_entity_poly.pdbx_strand_id
1 'polypeptide(L)' 'MSFQAFIVWLHLLGAMIWVGGLVFFVLVVEPALKHASSVREYLRLGLLMESRFRAVIWPAIGVVLLTGLFRAIREI' A
#
# COMPACT_ATOMS: atom_id res chain seq x y z
N MET A 1 7.48 25.66 -5.51
CA MET A 1 6.32 24.78 -5.74
C MET A 1 5.16 25.26 -4.87
N SER A 2 3.93 25.32 -5.39
CA SER A 2 2.78 25.71 -4.57
C SER A 2 2.45 24.61 -3.55
N PHE A 3 1.99 25.00 -2.36
CA PHE A 3 1.64 24.06 -1.28
C PHE A 3 0.62 22.99 -1.72
N GLN A 4 -0.33 23.38 -2.58
CA GLN A 4 -1.31 22.45 -3.16
C GLN A 4 -0.67 21.39 -4.07
N ALA A 5 0.29 21.78 -4.91
CA ALA A 5 0.98 20.85 -5.79
C ALA A 5 1.73 19.77 -4.98
N PHE A 6 2.33 20.17 -3.86
CA PHE A 6 3.00 19.23 -2.95
C PHE A 6 2.01 18.22 -2.33
N ILE A 7 0.83 18.67 -1.89
CA ILE A 7 -0.21 17.78 -1.33
C ILE A 7 -0.70 16.79 -2.38
N VAL A 8 -0.95 17.24 -3.62
CA VAL A 8 -1.39 16.36 -4.71
C VAL A 8 -0.30 15.35 -5.04
N TRP A 9 0.96 15.78 -5.14
CA TRP A 9 2.08 14.89 -5.37
C TRP A 9 2.19 13.81 -4.28
N LEU A 10 2.04 14.19 -3.01
CA LEU A 10 2.09 13.26 -1.88
C LEU A 10 0.91 12.29 -1.89
N HIS A 11 -0.30 12.77 -2.22
CA HIS A 11 -1.49 11.93 -2.38
C HIS A 11 -1.29 10.87 -3.48
N LEU A 12 -0.79 11.29 -4.64
CA LEU A 12 -0.55 10.38 -5.77
C LEU A 12 0.51 9.33 -5.44
N LEU A 13 1.59 9.71 -4.73
CA LEU A 13 2.58 8.75 -4.26
C LEU A 13 1.97 7.71 -3.31
N GLY A 14 1.17 8.14 -2.34
CA GLY A 14 0.46 7.23 -1.44
C GLY A 14 -0.48 6.30 -2.20
N ALA A 15 -1.22 6.83 -3.17
CA ALA A 15 -2.14 6.06 -4.00
C ALA A 15 -1.40 5.02 -4.87
N MET A 16 -0.27 5.42 -5.47
CA MET A 16 0.59 4.50 -6.23
C MET A 16 1.14 3.37 -5.37
N ILE A 17 1.61 3.66 -4.15
CA ILE A 17 2.12 2.64 -3.24
C ILE A 17 0.99 1.69 -2.82
N TRP A 18 -0.19 2.22 -2.50
CA TRP A 18 -1.32 1.41 -2.09
C TRP A 18 -1.82 0.51 -3.23
N VAL A 19 -2.15 1.09 -4.38
CA VAL A 19 -2.67 0.35 -5.55
C VAL A 19 -1.60 -0.59 -6.11
N GLY A 20 -0.37 -0.10 -6.30
CA GLY A 20 0.75 -0.90 -6.78
C GLY A 20 1.09 -2.05 -5.84
N GLY A 21 0.98 -1.82 -4.53
CA GLY A 21 1.13 -2.88 -3.53
C GLY A 21 0.08 -3.98 -3.65
N LEU A 22 -1.20 -3.63 -3.83
CA LEU A 22 -2.27 -4.61 -4.04
C LEU A 22 -2.02 -5.45 -5.30
N VAL A 23 -1.61 -4.80 -6.39
CA VAL A 23 -1.25 -5.46 -7.65
C VAL A 23 -0.06 -6.40 -7.45
N PHE A 24 1.00 -5.95 -6.79
CA PHE A 24 2.17 -6.78 -6.48
C PHE A 24 1.79 -7.98 -5.61
N PHE A 25 0.90 -7.80 -4.63
CA PHE A 25 0.46 -8.90 -3.78
C PHE A 25 -0.26 -9.99 -4.57
N VAL A 26 -1.25 -9.61 -5.39
CA VAL A 26 -2.07 -10.57 -6.16
C VAL A 26 -1.26 -11.23 -7.28
N LEU A 27 -0.43 -10.47 -7.99
CA LEU A 27 0.25 -10.99 -9.19
C LEU A 27 1.60 -11.65 -8.90
N VAL A 28 2.24 -11.34 -7.77
CA VAL A 28 3.60 -11.82 -7.47
C VAL A 28 3.64 -12.61 -6.16
N VAL A 29 3.17 -12.04 -5.06
CA VAL A 29 3.28 -12.66 -3.74
C VAL A 29 2.40 -13.91 -3.62
N GLU A 30 1.11 -13.80 -3.94
CA GLU A 30 0.19 -14.93 -3.83
C GLU A 30 0.61 -16.12 -4.71
N PRO A 31 1.00 -15.94 -6.00
CA PRO A 31 1.54 -17.04 -6.80
C PRO A 31 2.85 -17.61 -6.26
N ALA A 32 3.76 -16.76 -5.75
CA ALA A 32 5.01 -17.25 -5.17
C ALA A 32 4.76 -18.14 -3.95
N LEU A 33 3.81 -17.76 -3.08
CA LEU A 33 3.46 -18.57 -1.90
C LEU A 33 2.84 -19.92 -2.25
N LYS A 34 2.13 -20.04 -3.38
CA LYS A 34 1.56 -21.31 -3.86
C LYS A 34 2.62 -22.38 -4.14
N HIS A 35 3.89 -22.00 -4.31
CA HIS A 35 5.00 -22.93 -4.52
C HIS A 35 5.66 -23.42 -3.21
N ALA A 36 5.12 -23.06 -2.04
CA ALA A 36 5.64 -23.54 -0.77
C ALA A 36 5.53 -25.07 -0.66
N SER A 37 6.57 -25.70 -0.11
CA SER A 37 6.67 -27.17 0.01
C SER A 37 5.80 -27.75 1.12
N SER A 38 5.28 -26.90 2.01
CA SER A 38 4.38 -27.30 3.11
C SER A 38 3.48 -26.14 3.55
N VAL A 39 2.36 -26.47 4.20
CA VAL A 39 1.46 -25.49 4.82
C VAL A 39 2.18 -24.64 5.86
N ARG A 40 3.12 -25.22 6.62
CA ARG A 40 3.92 -24.49 7.61
C ARG A 40 4.79 -23.43 6.95
N GLU A 41 5.42 -23.76 5.83
CA GLU A 41 6.24 -22.82 5.07
C GLU A 41 5.38 -21.71 4.45
N TYR A 42 4.24 -22.06 3.86
CA TYR A 42 3.25 -21.11 3.34
C TYR A 42 2.86 -20.08 4.40
N LEU A 43 2.46 -20.52 5.59
CA LEU A 43 2.05 -19.64 6.68
C LEU A 43 3.20 -18.78 7.19
N ARG A 44 4.40 -19.36 7.36
CA ARG A 44 5.57 -18.63 7.84
C ARG A 44 5.97 -17.52 6.87
N LEU A 45 6.04 -17.81 5.57
CA LEU A 45 6.37 -16.83 4.54
C LEU A 45 5.25 -15.80 4.37
N GLY A 46 3.99 -16.24 4.35
CA GLY A 46 2.82 -15.37 4.25
C GLY A 46 2.77 -14.31 5.35
N LEU A 47 2.85 -14.73 6.62
CA LEU A 47 2.83 -13.80 7.77
C LEU A 47 4.04 -12.84 7.77
N LEU A 48 5.20 -13.34 7.36
CA LEU A 48 6.41 -12.53 7.29
C LEU A 48 6.34 -11.48 6.17
N MET A 49 5.79 -11.84 5.01
CA MET A 49 5.57 -10.89 3.91
C MET A 49 4.45 -9.91 4.24
N GLU A 50 3.36 -10.38 4.83
CA GLU A 50 2.23 -9.56 5.25
C GLU A 50 2.66 -8.48 6.24
N SER A 51 3.41 -8.85 7.29
CA SER A 51 3.88 -7.89 8.30
C SER A 51 4.74 -6.77 7.70
N ARG A 52 5.65 -7.12 6.79
CA ARG A 52 6.49 -6.14 6.07
C ARG A 52 5.68 -5.28 5.10
N PHE A 53 4.76 -5.90 4.37
CA PHE A 53 3.90 -5.21 3.43
C PHE A 53 3.00 -4.20 4.13
N ARG A 54 2.40 -4.59 5.27
CA ARG A 54 1.60 -3.72 6.13
C ARG A 54 2.39 -2.50 6.61
N ALA A 55 3.65 -2.67 7.03
CA ALA A 55 4.48 -1.56 7.48
C ALA A 55 4.66 -0.44 6.43
N VAL A 56 4.55 -0.78 5.13
CA VAL A 56 4.64 0.18 4.02
C VAL A 56 3.27 0.71 3.61
N ILE A 57 2.27 -0.16 3.52
CA ILE A 57 0.93 0.16 3.00
C ILE A 57 0.13 1.02 3.98
N TRP A 58 0.19 0.74 5.28
CA TRP A 58 -0.58 1.50 6.26
C TRP A 58 -0.24 3.00 6.29
N PRO A 59 1.04 3.40 6.28
CA PRO A 59 1.41 4.80 6.10
C PRO A 59 0.90 5.40 4.79
N ALA A 60 0.99 4.67 3.67
CA ALA A 60 0.51 5.14 2.37
C ALA A 60 -1.00 5.39 2.36
N ILE A 61 -1.78 4.47 2.96
CA ILE A 61 -3.23 4.65 3.16
C ILE A 61 -3.49 5.89 4.01
N GLY A 62 -2.76 6.05 5.13
CA GLY A 62 -2.88 7.24 5.98
C GLY A 62 -2.64 8.54 5.21
N VAL A 63 -1.60 8.58 4.38
CA VAL A 63 -1.31 9.73 3.51
C VAL A 63 -2.46 10.02 2.55
N VAL A 64 -2.96 9.00 1.83
CA VAL A 64 -4.06 9.15 0.86
C VAL A 64 -5.32 9.68 1.54
N LEU A 65 -5.69 9.10 2.69
CA LEU A 65 -6.88 9.51 3.44
C LEU A 65 -6.77 10.95 3.95
N LEU A 66 -5.65 11.30 4.57
CA LEU A 66 -5.45 12.64 5.12
C LEU A 66 -5.43 13.71 4.03
N THR A 67 -4.68 13.47 2.95
CA THR A 67 -4.59 14.42 1.83
C THR A 67 -5.89 14.52 1.04
N GLY A 68 -6.60 13.40 0.87
CA GLY A 68 -7.92 13.38 0.23
C GLY A 68 -8.97 14.13 1.04
N LEU A 69 -9.05 13.87 2.35
CA LEU A 69 -9.98 14.56 3.25
C LEU A 69 -9.67 16.06 3.34
N PHE A 70 -8.39 16.44 3.45
CA PHE A 70 -7.99 17.84 3.49
C PHE A 70 -8.44 18.61 2.24
N ARG A 71 -8.33 17.98 1.06
CA ARG A 71 -8.80 18.58 -0.20
C ARG A 71 -10.33 18.64 -0.25
N ALA A 72 -11.00 17.56 0.14
CA ALA A 72 -12.46 17.52 0.18
C ALA A 72 -13.05 18.62 1.07
N ILE A 73 -12.46 18.89 2.25
CA ILE A 73 -12.92 19.96 3.14
C ILE A 73 -12.64 21.36 2.59
N ARG A 74 -11.55 21.55 1.84
CA ARG A 74 -11.18 22.87 1.26
C ARG A 74 -11.82 23.19 -0.08
N GLU A 75 -12.28 22.17 -0.80
CA GLU A 75 -12.95 22.30 -2.10
C GLU A 75 -14.49 22.34 -1.97
N ILE A 76 -15.05 22.22 -0.75
CA ILE A 76 -16.45 22.51 -0.38
C ILE A 76 -16.57 23.98 0.03
#